data_AF-A0A6A6JNG6-F1
#
_entry.id   AF-A0A6A6JNG6-F1
#
_cell.length_a   1.000
_cell.length_b   1.000
_cell.length_c   1.000
_cell.angle_alpha   90.00
_cell.angle_beta   90.00
_cell.angle_gamma   90.00
#
_symmetry.space_group_name_H-M   'P 1'
#
loop_
_entity.id
_entity.type
_entity.pdbx_description
1 polymer ?
#
loop_
_entity_poly.entity_id
_entity_poly.type
_entity_poly.pdbx_seq_one_letter_code
_entity_poly.pdbx_strand_id
1 'polypeptide(L)'
;MISTSRQLAVADNIVYLWPTFAGFVKAQSTHITAATREPSDPKPPTMIAAHPPNLSEYRNRMLEVWKEALSNGCRPEELIPEEMQDHFLTKLRNAESLVKDLQEREKLLEAEKAELERALADEKQKVEDMPEEHKQLIVDKQQLERHVECLRIALESEEKRAINFEKRYKAVTERLVVADNHKAKVEAQAAEIERLEDKVHRLYEEKDQLHELNNDLVNKNESGFREQLGHLREALHEADQREHQLQNEIMSLKRIETVYNELVASLESQQLLTEDQMVKEKVHNRQNAQLNIAAVSEIKTITKYFIFALKALNSHATIIETLLGGSNKYLWLPDDHNKNMQDAADQLAGFVDIRTAIDDEYDPDPEEYEETLEEVDKAVQVFLGKLQRKPDRWASFMAKFSPGKLQGGTRFCAASL
;
A
#
# COMPACT_ATOMS: atom_id res chain seq x y z
N MET A 1 4.51 -26.24 9.65
CA MET A 1 4.45 -27.67 10.03
C MET A 1 3.04 -28.02 10.53
N ILE A 2 2.11 -28.26 9.62
CA ILE A 2 0.86 -28.98 9.90
C ILE A 2 0.69 -29.91 8.70
N SER A 3 0.84 -31.21 8.98
CA SER A 3 0.69 -32.30 8.03
C SER A 3 -0.79 -32.66 7.93
N THR A 4 -1.37 -32.53 6.75
CA THR A 4 -2.72 -33.04 6.45
C THR A 4 -2.61 -33.96 5.24
N SER A 5 -2.38 -35.24 5.54
CA SER A 5 -2.46 -36.34 4.59
C SER A 5 -3.92 -36.49 4.09
N ARG A 6 -4.16 -36.23 2.81
CA ARG A 6 -5.38 -36.66 2.11
C ARG A 6 -5.04 -37.89 1.27
N GLN A 7 -5.66 -39.00 1.64
CA GLN A 7 -5.68 -40.26 0.91
C GLN A 7 -6.47 -40.08 -0.40
N LEU A 8 -5.85 -40.41 -1.53
CA LEU A 8 -6.50 -40.57 -2.82
C LEU A 8 -6.91 -42.03 -2.97
N ALA A 9 -8.22 -42.26 -3.04
CA ALA A 9 -8.83 -43.53 -3.36
C ALA A 9 -8.61 -43.83 -4.86
N VAL A 10 -7.85 -44.89 -5.14
CA VAL A 10 -7.72 -45.50 -6.46
C VAL A 10 -8.88 -46.48 -6.61
N ALA A 11 -9.80 -46.16 -7.51
CA ALA A 11 -10.92 -47.03 -7.86
C ALA A 11 -10.48 -48.02 -8.95
N ASP A 12 -10.28 -49.27 -8.56
CA ASP A 12 -10.15 -50.41 -9.47
C ASP A 12 -11.51 -50.71 -10.10
N ASN A 13 -11.66 -50.37 -11.39
CA ASN A 13 -12.79 -50.79 -12.22
C ASN A 13 -12.24 -51.55 -13.43
N ILE A 14 -11.91 -52.82 -13.21
CA ILE A 14 -11.56 -53.78 -14.26
C ILE A 14 -12.87 -54.39 -14.77
N VAL A 15 -13.37 -53.84 -15.88
CA VAL A 15 -14.47 -54.42 -16.66
C VAL A 15 -13.93 -55.59 -17.46
N TYR A 16 -14.27 -56.81 -17.04
CA TYR A 16 -14.04 -58.03 -17.81
C TYR A 16 -14.98 -58.07 -19.03
N LEU A 17 -14.44 -57.76 -20.20
CA LEU A 17 -15.06 -58.06 -21.50
C LEU A 17 -14.82 -59.52 -21.85
N TRP A 18 -15.88 -60.34 -21.79
CA TRP A 18 -15.95 -61.66 -22.42
C TRP A 18 -16.14 -61.53 -23.94
N PRO A 19 -15.45 -62.36 -24.75
CA PRO A 19 -15.98 -62.75 -26.04
C PRO A 19 -15.97 -64.27 -26.20
N THR A 20 -17.14 -64.89 -26.30
CA THR A 20 -17.25 -66.25 -26.86
C THR A 20 -18.31 -66.28 -27.95
N PHE A 21 -17.78 -66.21 -29.17
CA PHE A 21 -18.34 -66.72 -30.41
C PHE A 21 -18.64 -68.23 -30.28
N ALA A 22 -19.86 -68.65 -30.63
CA ALA A 22 -20.12 -70.00 -31.14
C ALA A 22 -21.42 -69.99 -31.94
N GLY A 23 -21.31 -69.67 -33.23
CA GLY A 23 -22.29 -70.07 -34.23
C GLY A 23 -21.63 -71.08 -35.17
N PHE A 24 -22.11 -72.32 -35.18
CA PHE A 24 -22.10 -73.12 -36.40
C PHE A 24 -23.14 -74.24 -36.36
N VAL A 25 -23.86 -74.31 -37.48
CA VAL A 25 -24.88 -75.23 -37.93
C VAL A 25 -24.42 -76.69 -37.89
N LYS A 26 -25.32 -77.61 -37.52
CA LYS A 26 -25.32 -78.97 -38.08
C LYS A 26 -26.73 -79.52 -38.22
N ALA A 27 -27.11 -79.74 -39.47
CA ALA A 27 -28.30 -80.46 -39.90
C ALA A 27 -27.95 -81.94 -40.16
N GLN A 28 -28.99 -82.78 -40.08
CA GLN A 28 -29.18 -84.15 -40.62
C GLN A 28 -28.40 -85.32 -39.99
N SER A 29 -29.10 -86.32 -39.43
CA SER A 29 -29.62 -87.51 -40.16
C SER A 29 -29.80 -88.75 -39.25
N THR A 30 -31.04 -89.25 -39.20
CA THR A 30 -31.49 -90.68 -39.13
C THR A 30 -30.72 -91.73 -38.34
N HIS A 31 -31.42 -92.44 -37.42
CA HIS A 31 -31.59 -93.90 -37.51
C HIS A 31 -32.79 -94.40 -36.69
N ILE A 32 -33.48 -95.37 -37.30
CA ILE A 32 -34.62 -96.17 -36.85
C ILE A 32 -34.18 -97.20 -35.80
N THR A 33 -35.02 -97.49 -34.80
CA THR A 33 -35.18 -98.86 -34.27
C THR A 33 -36.49 -99.00 -33.49
N ALA A 34 -37.28 -99.99 -33.90
CA ALA A 34 -38.46 -100.50 -33.20
C ALA A 34 -38.04 -101.48 -32.09
N ALA A 35 -38.80 -101.55 -30.99
CA ALA A 35 -39.21 -102.80 -30.29
C ALA A 35 -39.79 -102.54 -28.88
N THR A 36 -41.08 -102.84 -28.74
CA THR A 36 -41.68 -103.74 -27.71
C THR A 36 -41.37 -103.52 -26.21
N ARG A 37 -42.40 -103.18 -25.41
CA ARG A 37 -43.02 -104.03 -24.36
C ARG A 37 -43.98 -103.25 -23.44
N GLU A 38 -45.20 -103.80 -23.28
CA GLU A 38 -46.08 -103.59 -22.11
C GLU A 38 -45.39 -104.06 -20.81
N PRO A 39 -45.83 -103.66 -19.59
CA PRO A 39 -46.89 -104.45 -18.94
C PRO A 39 -47.84 -103.70 -17.96
N SER A 40 -49.12 -104.07 -18.06
CA SER A 40 -50.07 -104.49 -17.00
C SER A 40 -50.22 -103.77 -15.64
N ASP A 41 -51.48 -103.31 -15.44
CA ASP A 41 -52.38 -103.55 -14.28
C ASP A 41 -52.19 -102.77 -12.95
N PRO A 42 -53.26 -102.59 -12.12
CA PRO A 42 -54.63 -103.15 -12.19
C PRO A 42 -55.82 -102.16 -12.01
N LYS A 43 -57.00 -102.64 -12.45
CA LYS A 43 -58.40 -102.26 -12.07
C LYS A 43 -58.63 -102.24 -10.54
N PRO A 44 -59.71 -101.63 -9.95
CA PRO A 44 -61.14 -101.74 -10.33
C PRO A 44 -62.01 -100.48 -9.96
N PRO A 45 -63.34 -100.56 -9.67
CA PRO A 45 -64.49 -100.79 -10.57
C PRO A 45 -65.58 -99.69 -10.47
N THR A 46 -66.38 -99.39 -11.53
CA THR A 46 -67.82 -99.00 -11.38
C THR A 46 -68.64 -98.92 -12.69
N MET A 47 -69.78 -99.64 -12.68
CA MET A 47 -71.15 -99.41 -13.20
C MET A 47 -71.52 -98.74 -14.56
N ILE A 48 -72.22 -99.55 -15.39
CA ILE A 48 -73.44 -99.37 -16.24
C ILE A 48 -73.70 -98.07 -17.05
N ALA A 49 -73.81 -98.20 -18.39
CA ALA A 49 -74.90 -97.65 -19.24
C ALA A 49 -74.83 -98.20 -20.69
N ALA A 50 -76.00 -98.35 -21.33
CA ALA A 50 -76.22 -99.03 -22.62
C ALA A 50 -75.74 -98.24 -23.87
N HIS A 51 -75.23 -98.96 -24.88
CA HIS A 51 -74.80 -98.43 -26.18
C HIS A 51 -75.83 -98.68 -27.31
N PRO A 52 -75.96 -97.74 -28.28
CA PRO A 52 -76.81 -97.91 -29.47
C PRO A 52 -76.26 -99.00 -30.43
N PRO A 53 -77.13 -99.70 -31.19
CA PRO A 53 -76.75 -100.81 -32.06
C PRO A 53 -75.79 -100.37 -33.17
N ASN A 54 -74.79 -101.21 -33.43
CA ASN A 54 -73.68 -100.97 -34.34
C ASN A 54 -74.17 -101.02 -35.81
N LEU A 55 -73.74 -100.09 -36.67
CA LEU A 55 -74.02 -100.09 -38.12
C LEU A 55 -73.66 -101.42 -38.81
N SER A 56 -72.64 -102.12 -38.28
CA SER A 56 -72.28 -103.49 -38.67
C SER A 56 -73.41 -104.50 -38.40
N GLU A 57 -74.05 -104.43 -37.23
CA GLU A 57 -75.18 -105.30 -36.89
C GLU A 57 -76.39 -105.00 -37.75
N TYR A 58 -76.67 -103.73 -38.06
CA TYR A 58 -77.76 -103.36 -38.97
C TYR A 58 -77.53 -103.89 -40.38
N ARG A 59 -76.30 -103.80 -40.91
CA ARG A 59 -75.92 -104.37 -42.21
C ARG A 59 -76.02 -105.88 -42.22
N ASN A 60 -75.59 -106.56 -41.15
CA ASN A 60 -75.69 -108.00 -41.04
C ASN A 60 -77.14 -108.46 -40.92
N ARG A 61 -77.99 -107.74 -40.17
CA ARG A 61 -79.43 -107.98 -40.11
C ARG A 61 -80.11 -107.77 -41.45
N MET A 62 -79.78 -106.69 -42.17
CA MET A 62 -80.29 -106.49 -43.53
C MET A 62 -79.82 -107.59 -44.48
N LEU A 63 -78.56 -108.04 -44.38
CA LEU A 63 -78.05 -109.17 -45.16
C LEU A 63 -78.76 -110.49 -44.81
N GLU A 64 -79.07 -110.74 -43.54
CA GLU A 64 -79.83 -111.91 -43.10
C GLU A 64 -81.27 -111.84 -43.61
N VAL A 65 -81.97 -110.71 -43.45
CA VAL A 65 -83.32 -110.50 -44.01
C VAL A 65 -83.31 -110.62 -45.52
N TRP A 66 -82.29 -110.10 -46.20
CA TRP A 66 -82.11 -110.21 -47.64
C TRP A 66 -81.90 -111.66 -48.08
N LYS A 67 -81.05 -112.42 -47.36
CA LYS A 67 -80.82 -113.85 -47.61
C LYS A 67 -82.06 -114.69 -47.32
N GLU A 68 -82.79 -114.38 -46.25
CA GLU A 68 -84.03 -115.04 -45.87
C GLU A 68 -85.11 -114.81 -46.93
N ALA A 69 -85.25 -113.58 -47.43
CA ALA A 69 -86.16 -113.25 -48.51
C ALA A 69 -85.79 -113.92 -49.85
N LEU A 70 -84.50 -113.98 -50.21
CA LEU A 70 -84.05 -114.75 -51.38
C LEU A 70 -84.32 -116.25 -51.21
N SER A 71 -84.14 -116.79 -50.00
CA SER A 71 -84.39 -118.21 -49.72
C SER A 71 -85.88 -118.57 -49.75
N ASN A 72 -86.76 -117.60 -49.49
CA ASN A 72 -88.21 -117.73 -49.63
C ASN A 72 -88.71 -117.52 -51.07
N GLY A 73 -87.80 -117.38 -52.04
CA GLY A 73 -88.12 -117.35 -53.47
C GLY A 73 -88.50 -115.98 -54.02
N CYS A 74 -88.38 -114.91 -53.23
CA CYS A 74 -88.58 -113.55 -53.72
C CYS A 74 -87.43 -113.16 -54.66
N ARG A 75 -87.77 -112.54 -55.79
CA ARG A 75 -86.74 -112.09 -56.73
C ARG A 75 -86.06 -110.81 -56.22
N PRO A 76 -84.75 -110.58 -56.47
CA PRO A 76 -84.07 -109.37 -56.02
C PRO A 76 -84.73 -108.07 -56.51
N GLU A 77 -85.38 -108.10 -57.67
CA GLU A 77 -86.13 -106.98 -58.20
C GLU A 77 -87.39 -106.68 -57.34
N GLU A 78 -88.02 -107.68 -56.72
CA GLU A 78 -89.22 -107.52 -55.90
C GLU A 78 -88.93 -107.00 -54.49
N LEU A 79 -87.67 -107.07 -54.03
CA LEU A 79 -87.23 -106.59 -52.71
C LEU A 79 -86.73 -105.14 -52.70
N ILE A 80 -86.32 -104.63 -53.86
CA ILE A 80 -85.84 -103.26 -54.00
C ILE A 80 -87.03 -102.41 -54.46
N PRO A 81 -87.36 -101.32 -53.76
CA PRO A 81 -88.40 -100.37 -54.20
C PRO A 81 -88.16 -99.96 -55.67
N GLU A 82 -89.22 -99.88 -56.48
CA GLU A 82 -89.13 -99.61 -57.92
C GLU A 82 -88.31 -98.34 -58.23
N GLU A 83 -88.36 -97.33 -57.36
CA GLU A 83 -87.59 -96.08 -57.51
C GLU A 83 -86.07 -96.27 -57.43
N MET A 84 -85.63 -97.39 -56.84
CA MET A 84 -84.21 -97.67 -56.55
C MET A 84 -83.61 -98.76 -57.42
N GLN A 85 -84.41 -99.48 -58.22
CA GLN A 85 -83.92 -100.56 -59.09
C GLN A 85 -82.94 -100.05 -60.15
N ASP A 86 -83.27 -98.95 -60.83
CA ASP A 86 -82.38 -98.34 -61.84
C ASP A 86 -81.06 -97.87 -61.22
N HIS A 87 -81.10 -97.33 -60.00
CA HIS A 87 -79.89 -96.91 -59.29
C HIS A 87 -79.02 -98.12 -58.93
N PHE A 88 -79.61 -99.22 -58.45
CA PHE A 88 -78.88 -100.44 -58.12
C PHE A 88 -78.28 -101.11 -59.36
N LEU A 89 -79.01 -101.22 -60.47
CA LEU A 89 -78.49 -101.78 -61.72
C LEU A 89 -77.35 -100.94 -62.30
N THR A 90 -77.46 -99.61 -62.22
CA THR A 90 -76.39 -98.70 -62.64
C THR A 90 -75.15 -98.86 -61.75
N LYS A 91 -75.34 -98.95 -60.43
CA LYS A 91 -74.25 -99.18 -59.47
C LYS A 91 -73.60 -100.55 -59.67
N LEU A 92 -74.38 -101.58 -60.00
CA LEU A 92 -73.87 -102.92 -60.28
C LEU A 92 -73.00 -102.92 -61.55
N ARG A 93 -73.46 -102.32 -62.66
CA ARG A 93 -72.65 -102.20 -63.89
C ARG A 93 -71.37 -101.40 -63.66
N ASN A 94 -71.44 -100.33 -62.89
CA ASN A 94 -70.25 -99.55 -62.54
C ASN A 94 -69.28 -100.35 -61.66
N ALA A 95 -69.80 -101.16 -60.73
CA ALA A 95 -68.97 -102.05 -59.91
C ALA A 95 -68.33 -103.16 -60.77
N GLU A 96 -69.05 -103.75 -61.71
CA GLU A 96 -68.51 -104.74 -62.64
C GLU A 96 -67.43 -104.16 -63.57
N SER A 97 -67.62 -102.93 -64.07
CA SER A 97 -66.60 -102.21 -64.83
C SER A 97 -65.35 -101.96 -63.99
N LEU A 98 -65.52 -101.49 -62.75
CA LEU A 98 -64.42 -101.25 -61.83
C LEU A 98 -63.65 -102.54 -61.51
N VAL A 99 -64.35 -103.66 -61.34
CA VAL A 99 -63.72 -104.97 -61.10
C VAL A 99 -62.88 -105.40 -62.29
N LYS A 100 -63.35 -105.19 -63.52
CA LYS A 100 -62.56 -105.48 -64.73
C LYS A 100 -61.32 -104.60 -64.83
N ASP A 101 -61.46 -103.30 -64.59
CA ASP A 101 -60.33 -102.36 -64.62
C ASP A 101 -59.27 -102.73 -63.56
N LEU A 102 -59.70 -103.13 -62.37
CA LEU A 102 -58.80 -103.60 -61.30
C LEU A 102 -58.11 -104.90 -61.67
N GLN A 103 -58.81 -105.86 -62.28
CA GLN A 103 -58.20 -107.12 -62.74
C GLN A 103 -57.19 -106.92 -63.86
N GLU A 104 -57.44 -106.00 -64.80
CA GLU A 104 -56.46 -105.65 -65.84
C GLU A 104 -55.24 -104.95 -65.23
N ARG A 105 -55.45 -104.06 -64.27
CA ARG A 105 -54.36 -103.38 -63.56
C ARG A 105 -53.53 -104.34 -62.72
N GLU A 106 -54.15 -105.33 -62.08
CA GLU A 106 -53.46 -106.36 -61.32
C GLU A 106 -52.56 -107.20 -62.24
N LYS A 107 -53.04 -107.61 -63.41
CA LYS A 107 -52.23 -108.32 -64.41
C LYS A 107 -51.04 -107.50 -64.91
N LEU A 108 -51.24 -106.20 -65.14
CA LEU A 108 -50.15 -105.30 -65.55
C LEU A 108 -49.09 -105.18 -64.45
N LEU A 109 -49.50 -105.04 -63.19
CA LEU A 109 -48.58 -104.96 -62.05
C LEU A 109 -47.83 -106.29 -61.81
N GLU A 110 -48.48 -107.44 -62.00
CA GLU A 110 -47.81 -108.74 -61.95
C GLU A 110 -46.77 -108.90 -63.07
N ALA A 111 -47.08 -108.42 -64.27
CA ALA A 111 -46.13 -108.42 -65.38
C ALA A 111 -44.93 -107.49 -65.11
N GLU A 112 -45.15 -106.28 -64.61
CA GLU A 112 -44.09 -105.31 -64.29
C GLU A 112 -43.21 -105.81 -63.13
N LYS A 113 -43.83 -106.41 -62.10
CA LYS A 113 -43.09 -107.05 -61.01
C LYS A 113 -42.21 -108.18 -61.54
N ALA A 114 -42.73 -109.04 -62.41
CA ALA A 114 -41.96 -110.13 -63.02
C ALA A 114 -40.80 -109.60 -63.88
N GLU A 115 -40.98 -108.47 -64.56
CA GLU A 115 -39.93 -107.81 -65.35
C GLU A 115 -38.83 -107.21 -64.46
N LEU A 116 -39.20 -106.51 -63.39
CA LEU A 116 -38.25 -105.97 -62.41
C LEU A 116 -37.48 -107.07 -61.66
N GLU A 117 -38.15 -108.15 -61.29
CA GLU A 117 -37.49 -109.31 -60.69
C GLU A 117 -36.49 -109.96 -61.65
N ARG A 118 -36.83 -110.05 -62.95
CA ARG A 118 -35.91 -110.52 -63.98
C ARG A 118 -34.71 -109.57 -64.15
N ALA A 119 -34.94 -108.26 -64.23
CA ALA A 119 -33.85 -107.28 -64.35
C ALA A 119 -32.91 -107.29 -63.14
N LEU A 120 -33.46 -107.46 -61.93
CA LEU A 120 -32.68 -107.57 -60.70
C LEU A 120 -31.91 -108.89 -60.64
N ALA A 121 -32.49 -109.99 -61.14
CA ALA A 121 -31.78 -111.27 -61.27
C ALA A 121 -30.64 -111.16 -62.29
N ASP A 122 -30.88 -110.56 -63.46
CA ASP A 122 -29.87 -110.35 -64.49
C ASP A 122 -28.72 -109.46 -63.98
N GLU A 123 -29.02 -108.41 -63.22
CA GLU A 123 -27.97 -107.55 -62.66
C GLU A 123 -27.21 -108.22 -61.51
N LYS A 124 -27.88 -109.02 -60.68
CA LYS A 124 -27.20 -109.87 -59.68
C LYS A 124 -26.28 -110.89 -60.34
N GLN A 125 -26.73 -111.52 -61.42
CA GLN A 125 -25.93 -112.45 -62.21
C GLN A 125 -24.67 -111.75 -62.77
N LYS A 126 -24.82 -110.56 -63.34
CA LYS A 126 -23.67 -109.77 -63.82
C LYS A 126 -22.69 -109.40 -62.70
N VAL A 127 -23.19 -109.12 -61.50
CA VAL A 127 -22.35 -108.86 -60.32
C VAL A 127 -21.65 -110.14 -59.86
N GLU A 128 -22.31 -111.29 -59.89
CA GLU A 128 -21.70 -112.59 -59.57
C GLU A 128 -20.61 -112.98 -60.58
N ASP A 129 -20.87 -112.78 -61.88
CA ASP A 129 -20.00 -113.10 -63.01
C ASP A 129 -18.80 -112.14 -63.18
N MET A 130 -18.73 -111.04 -62.42
CA MET A 130 -17.56 -110.17 -62.43
C MET A 130 -16.32 -110.90 -61.86
N PRO A 131 -15.14 -110.80 -62.51
CA PRO A 131 -13.89 -111.33 -61.98
C PRO A 131 -13.62 -110.77 -60.58
N GLU A 132 -13.17 -111.63 -59.67
CA GLU A 132 -12.93 -111.26 -58.27
C GLU A 132 -11.93 -110.08 -58.14
N GLU A 133 -10.94 -110.02 -59.05
CA GLU A 133 -9.99 -108.90 -59.15
C GLU A 133 -10.69 -107.55 -59.42
N HIS A 134 -11.77 -107.52 -60.21
CA HIS A 134 -12.50 -106.28 -60.49
C HIS A 134 -13.34 -105.83 -59.29
N LYS A 135 -13.96 -106.78 -58.56
CA LYS A 135 -14.66 -106.48 -57.30
C LYS A 135 -13.71 -105.91 -56.25
N GLN A 136 -12.53 -106.51 -56.12
CA GLN A 136 -11.48 -106.01 -55.22
C GLN A 136 -11.01 -104.61 -55.64
N LEU A 137 -10.79 -104.36 -56.94
CA LEU A 137 -10.39 -103.05 -57.44
C LEU A 137 -11.43 -101.96 -57.17
N ILE A 138 -12.73 -102.27 -57.21
CA ILE A 138 -13.79 -101.33 -56.85
C ILE A 138 -13.73 -101.00 -55.35
N VAL A 139 -13.52 -102.00 -54.49
CA VAL A 139 -13.35 -101.80 -53.05
C VAL A 139 -12.11 -100.95 -52.74
N ASP A 140 -10.97 -101.28 -53.36
CA ASP A 140 -9.72 -100.54 -53.18
C ASP A 140 -9.86 -99.09 -53.67
N LYS A 141 -10.52 -98.87 -54.82
CA LYS A 141 -10.84 -97.53 -55.32
C LYS A 141 -11.70 -96.76 -54.33
N GLN A 142 -12.76 -97.36 -53.78
CA GLN A 142 -13.59 -96.71 -52.77
C GLN A 142 -12.82 -96.39 -51.48
N GLN A 143 -11.91 -97.26 -51.06
CA GLN A 143 -11.04 -97.02 -49.90
C GLN A 143 -10.07 -95.86 -50.17
N LEU A 144 -9.46 -95.81 -51.36
CA LEU A 144 -8.62 -94.71 -51.81
C LEU A 144 -9.38 -93.39 -51.88
N GLU A 145 -10.59 -93.37 -52.45
CA GLU A 145 -11.44 -92.17 -52.51
C GLU A 145 -11.80 -91.66 -51.11
N ARG A 146 -12.15 -92.55 -50.17
CA ARG A 146 -12.38 -92.19 -48.77
C ARG A 146 -11.11 -91.65 -48.12
N HIS A 147 -9.95 -92.24 -48.40
CA HIS A 147 -8.69 -91.80 -47.84
C HIS A 147 -8.29 -90.40 -48.36
N VAL A 148 -8.46 -90.16 -49.66
CA VAL A 148 -8.26 -88.85 -50.30
C VAL A 148 -9.20 -87.81 -49.69
N GLU A 149 -10.48 -88.14 -49.49
CA GLU A 149 -11.44 -87.23 -48.86
C GLU A 149 -11.08 -86.92 -47.40
N CYS A 150 -10.65 -87.92 -46.62
CA CYS A 150 -10.16 -87.70 -45.27
C CYS A 150 -8.94 -86.77 -45.23
N LEU A 151 -7.96 -86.98 -46.12
CA LEU A 151 -6.77 -86.13 -46.23
C LEU A 151 -7.13 -84.71 -46.68
N ARG A 152 -8.09 -84.54 -47.60
CA ARG A 152 -8.58 -83.24 -48.03
C ARG A 152 -9.23 -82.47 -46.88
N ILE A 153 -10.10 -83.12 -46.11
CA ILE A 153 -10.72 -82.52 -44.92
C ILE A 153 -9.67 -82.12 -43.88
N ALA A 154 -8.66 -82.97 -43.66
CA ALA A 154 -7.56 -82.67 -42.74
C ALA A 154 -6.73 -81.47 -43.22
N LEU A 155 -6.40 -81.41 -44.52
CA LEU A 155 -5.70 -80.28 -45.12
C LEU A 155 -6.49 -78.98 -44.97
N GLU A 156 -7.77 -78.97 -45.33
CA GLU A 156 -8.64 -77.79 -45.20
C GLU A 156 -8.78 -77.33 -43.74
N SER A 157 -8.78 -78.28 -42.79
CA SER A 157 -8.79 -77.98 -41.36
C SER A 157 -7.49 -77.32 -40.91
N GLU A 158 -6.34 -77.84 -41.33
CA GLU A 158 -5.03 -77.27 -40.98
C GLU A 158 -4.78 -75.92 -41.68
N GLU A 159 -5.24 -75.73 -42.92
CA GLU A 159 -5.19 -74.43 -43.60
C GLU A 159 -6.03 -73.38 -42.86
N LYS A 160 -7.27 -73.73 -42.47
CA LYS A 160 -8.10 -72.84 -41.63
C LYS A 160 -7.41 -72.51 -40.31
N ARG A 161 -6.73 -73.49 -39.72
CA ARG A 161 -5.97 -73.31 -38.48
C ARG A 161 -4.79 -72.37 -38.68
N ALA A 162 -4.01 -72.55 -39.74
CA ALA A 162 -2.87 -71.70 -40.10
C ALA A 162 -3.30 -70.25 -40.36
N ILE A 163 -4.37 -70.04 -41.14
CA ILE A 163 -4.94 -68.71 -41.40
C ILE A 163 -5.38 -68.04 -40.09
N ASN A 164 -6.02 -68.80 -39.19
CA ASN A 164 -6.44 -68.27 -37.89
C ASN A 164 -5.24 -67.92 -37.01
N PHE A 165 -4.18 -68.72 -37.03
CA PHE A 165 -2.94 -68.41 -36.31
C PHE A 165 -2.26 -67.17 -36.89
N GLU A 166 -2.17 -67.03 -38.20
CA GLU A 166 -1.60 -65.84 -38.84
C GLU A 166 -2.38 -64.57 -38.47
N LYS A 167 -3.72 -64.62 -38.50
CA LYS A 167 -4.58 -63.50 -38.07
C LYS A 167 -4.33 -63.14 -36.60
N ARG A 168 -4.27 -64.13 -35.72
CA ARG A 168 -3.98 -63.90 -34.29
C ARG A 168 -2.60 -63.34 -34.07
N TYR A 169 -1.59 -63.84 -34.79
CA TYR A 169 -0.22 -63.34 -34.72
C TYR A 169 -0.15 -61.87 -35.14
N LYS A 170 -0.74 -61.51 -36.29
CA LYS A 170 -0.82 -60.12 -36.75
C LYS A 170 -1.48 -59.21 -35.71
N ALA A 171 -2.62 -59.64 -35.15
CA ALA A 171 -3.31 -58.87 -34.11
C ALA A 171 -2.49 -58.70 -32.83
N VAL A 172 -1.69 -59.70 -32.43
CA VAL A 172 -0.78 -59.59 -31.28
C VAL A 172 0.38 -58.64 -31.59
N THR A 173 0.97 -58.74 -32.77
CA THR A 173 2.07 -57.85 -33.19
C THR A 173 1.62 -56.39 -33.26
N GLU A 174 0.43 -56.11 -33.81
CA GLU A 174 -0.15 -54.76 -33.82
C GLU A 174 -0.35 -54.21 -32.40
N ARG A 175 -0.85 -55.04 -31.48
CA ARG A 175 -0.99 -54.65 -30.07
C ARG A 175 0.35 -54.38 -29.40
N LEU A 176 1.38 -55.16 -29.74
CA LEU A 176 2.73 -54.97 -29.20
C LEU A 176 3.33 -53.64 -29.66
N VAL A 177 3.19 -53.30 -30.96
CA VAL A 177 3.62 -52.00 -31.49
C VAL A 177 2.88 -50.84 -30.80
N VAL A 178 1.57 -50.97 -30.57
CA VAL A 178 0.80 -49.97 -29.83
C VAL A 178 1.28 -49.84 -28.39
N ALA A 179 1.56 -50.96 -27.71
CA ALA A 179 2.08 -50.96 -26.36
C ALA A 179 3.48 -50.31 -26.26
N ASP A 180 4.37 -50.60 -27.20
CA ASP A 180 5.71 -49.98 -27.26
C ASP A 180 5.62 -48.47 -27.51
N ASN A 181 4.73 -48.03 -28.40
CA ASN A 181 4.46 -46.61 -28.62
C ASN A 181 3.90 -45.92 -27.37
N HIS A 182 3.03 -46.58 -26.62
CA HIS A 182 2.53 -46.04 -25.35
C HIS A 182 3.62 -45.97 -24.30
N LYS A 183 4.46 -47.01 -24.19
CA LYS A 183 5.60 -47.03 -23.28
C LYS A 183 6.56 -45.88 -23.56
N ALA A 184 6.94 -45.67 -24.83
CA ALA A 184 7.81 -44.55 -25.23
C ALA A 184 7.19 -43.19 -24.91
N LYS A 185 5.87 -43.02 -25.08
CA LYS A 185 5.16 -41.79 -24.67
C LYS A 185 5.18 -41.58 -23.16
N VAL A 186 4.99 -42.63 -22.38
CA VAL A 186 5.05 -42.56 -20.91
C VAL A 186 6.46 -42.18 -20.44
N GLU A 187 7.49 -42.79 -21.02
CA GLU A 187 8.89 -42.45 -20.71
C GLU A 187 9.22 -40.98 -21.06
N ALA A 188 8.77 -40.50 -22.22
CA ALA A 188 8.94 -39.10 -22.61
C ALA A 188 8.19 -38.13 -21.67
N GLN A 189 6.99 -38.49 -21.24
CA GLN A 189 6.21 -37.69 -20.28
C GLN A 189 6.85 -37.70 -18.88
N ALA A 190 7.38 -38.82 -18.42
CA ALA A 190 8.10 -38.90 -17.14
C ALA A 190 9.35 -38.01 -17.14
N ALA A 191 10.12 -38.03 -18.23
CA ALA A 191 11.29 -37.15 -18.38
C ALA A 191 10.92 -35.66 -18.40
N GLU A 192 9.79 -35.30 -19.02
CA GLU A 192 9.31 -33.90 -19.00
C GLU A 192 8.81 -33.48 -17.61
N ILE A 193 8.17 -34.38 -16.85
CA ILE A 193 7.78 -34.11 -15.46
C ILE A 193 9.01 -33.85 -14.60
N GLU A 194 10.03 -34.69 -14.66
CA GLU A 194 11.28 -34.52 -13.92
C GLU A 194 11.94 -33.16 -14.26
N ARG A 195 11.99 -32.81 -15.55
CA ARG A 195 12.51 -31.51 -16.00
C ARG A 195 11.70 -30.32 -15.45
N LEU A 196 10.38 -30.46 -15.36
CA LEU A 196 9.51 -29.41 -14.82
C LEU A 196 9.64 -29.30 -13.31
N GLU A 197 9.76 -30.41 -12.58
CA GLU A 197 10.02 -30.44 -11.14
C GLU A 197 11.35 -29.74 -10.81
N ASP A 198 12.42 -30.04 -11.56
CA ASP A 198 13.71 -29.36 -11.45
C ASP A 198 13.62 -27.85 -11.72
N LYS A 199 12.79 -27.46 -12.70
CA LYS A 199 12.56 -26.05 -13.01
C LYS A 199 11.80 -25.36 -11.88
N VAL A 200 10.79 -26.01 -11.33
CA VAL A 200 10.02 -25.49 -10.19
C VAL A 200 10.91 -25.33 -8.97
N HIS A 201 11.78 -26.30 -8.68
CA HIS A 201 12.72 -26.20 -7.57
C HIS A 201 13.65 -24.99 -7.72
N ARG A 202 14.26 -24.82 -8.90
CA ARG A 202 15.10 -23.64 -9.20
C ARG A 202 14.36 -22.31 -9.06
N LEU A 203 13.10 -22.24 -9.46
CA LEU A 203 12.28 -21.04 -9.28
C LEU A 203 11.98 -20.75 -7.81
N TYR A 204 11.81 -21.77 -6.97
CA TYR A 204 11.67 -21.57 -5.52
C TYR A 204 12.97 -21.04 -4.92
N GLU A 205 14.12 -21.60 -5.28
CA GLU A 205 15.43 -21.11 -4.83
C GLU A 205 15.66 -19.65 -5.24
N GLU A 206 15.37 -19.28 -6.49
CA GLU A 206 15.49 -17.90 -6.98
C GLU A 206 14.53 -16.95 -6.24
N LYS A 207 13.29 -17.37 -6.01
CA LYS A 207 12.30 -16.60 -5.27
C LYS A 207 12.72 -16.37 -3.82
N ASP A 208 13.32 -17.36 -3.17
CA ASP A 208 13.82 -17.22 -1.80
C ASP A 208 15.05 -16.30 -1.74
N GLN A 209 15.98 -16.40 -2.71
CA GLN A 209 17.09 -15.46 -2.85
C GLN A 209 16.64 -14.01 -3.06
N LEU A 210 15.61 -13.80 -3.90
CA LEU A 210 15.03 -12.47 -4.12
C LEU A 210 14.33 -11.93 -2.86
N HIS A 211 13.69 -12.79 -2.07
CA HIS A 211 13.13 -12.40 -0.79
C HIS A 211 14.20 -11.97 0.21
N GLU A 212 15.31 -12.71 0.31
CA GLU A 212 16.45 -12.33 1.15
C GLU A 212 17.04 -10.99 0.70
N LEU A 213 17.28 -10.81 -0.60
CA LEU A 213 17.77 -9.55 -1.15
C LEU A 213 16.82 -8.37 -0.85
N ASN A 214 15.51 -8.59 -0.99
CA ASN A 214 14.52 -7.56 -0.68
C ASN A 214 14.51 -7.21 0.81
N ASN A 215 14.61 -8.20 1.70
CA ASN A 215 14.70 -7.95 3.14
C ASN A 215 15.96 -7.16 3.49
N ASP A 216 17.10 -7.48 2.87
CA ASP A 216 18.35 -6.73 3.04
C ASP A 216 18.23 -5.29 2.55
N LEU A 217 17.57 -5.06 1.41
CA LEU A 217 17.31 -3.71 0.90
C LEU A 217 16.38 -2.91 1.82
N VAL A 218 15.31 -3.53 2.33
CA VAL A 218 14.41 -2.90 3.30
C VAL A 218 15.17 -2.52 4.56
N ASN A 219 15.98 -3.44 5.12
CA ASN A 219 16.78 -3.18 6.31
C ASN A 219 17.78 -2.04 6.10
N LYS A 220 18.47 -2.00 4.94
CA LYS A 220 19.40 -0.90 4.58
C LYS A 220 18.68 0.43 4.40
N ASN A 221 17.51 0.43 3.79
CA ASN A 221 16.71 1.65 3.63
C ASN A 221 16.20 2.15 4.98
N GLU A 222 15.72 1.25 5.86
CA GLU A 222 15.31 1.63 7.21
C GLU A 222 16.46 2.16 8.06
N SER A 223 17.67 1.59 7.95
CA SER A 223 18.84 2.11 8.66
C SER A 223 19.25 3.47 8.11
N GLY A 224 19.30 3.64 6.79
CA GLY A 224 19.63 4.92 6.15
C GLY A 224 18.60 6.01 6.47
N PHE A 225 17.31 5.66 6.50
CA PHE A 225 16.25 6.60 6.88
C PHE A 225 16.36 7.01 8.35
N ARG A 226 16.68 6.07 9.26
CA ARG A 226 16.94 6.38 10.67
C ARG A 226 18.14 7.29 10.86
N GLU A 227 19.22 7.07 10.12
CA GLU A 227 20.42 7.92 10.14
C GLU A 227 20.10 9.34 9.64
N GLN A 228 19.40 9.46 8.52
CA GLN A 228 18.94 10.75 7.97
C GLN A 228 18.02 11.49 8.95
N LEU A 229 17.07 10.79 9.60
CA LEU A 229 16.23 11.39 10.64
C LEU A 229 17.05 11.85 11.85
N GLY A 230 18.11 11.11 12.21
CA GLY A 230 19.07 11.51 13.24
C GLY A 230 19.73 12.85 12.91
N HIS A 231 20.33 12.95 11.72
CA HIS A 231 20.94 14.19 11.24
C HIS A 231 19.95 15.35 11.13
N LEU A 232 18.71 15.10 10.66
CA LEU A 232 17.69 16.14 10.58
C LEU A 232 17.30 16.66 11.98
N ARG A 233 17.21 15.77 12.98
CA ARG A 233 16.92 16.14 14.36
C ARG A 233 18.07 16.94 14.97
N GLU A 234 19.32 16.56 14.71
CA GLU A 234 20.50 17.31 15.13
C GLU A 234 20.52 18.72 14.51
N ALA A 235 20.32 18.81 13.19
CA ALA A 235 20.27 20.08 12.48
C ALA A 235 19.12 20.99 12.97
N LEU A 236 17.95 20.41 13.26
CA LEU A 236 16.82 21.14 13.84
C LEU A 236 17.17 21.68 15.23
N HIS A 237 17.85 20.87 16.06
CA HIS A 237 18.28 21.30 17.38
C HIS A 237 19.33 22.43 17.31
N GLU A 238 20.29 22.34 16.38
CA GLU A 238 21.25 23.43 16.15
C GLU A 238 20.57 24.71 15.66
N ALA A 239 19.55 24.61 14.80
CA ALA A 239 18.80 25.75 14.31
C ALA A 239 18.04 26.44 15.46
N ASP A 240 17.37 25.66 16.31
CA ASP A 240 16.65 26.14 17.49
C ASP A 240 17.60 26.82 18.50
N GLN A 241 18.77 26.23 18.74
CA GLN A 241 19.82 26.86 19.57
C GLN A 241 20.31 28.19 18.98
N ARG A 242 20.55 28.25 17.66
CA ARG A 242 20.96 29.50 16.98
C ARG A 242 19.85 30.55 17.04
N GLU A 243 18.60 30.17 16.88
CA GLU A 243 17.46 31.08 17.00
C GLU A 243 17.40 31.68 18.42
N HIS A 244 17.52 30.86 19.46
CA HIS A 244 17.59 31.35 20.83
C HIS A 244 18.78 32.28 21.09
N GLN A 245 19.95 31.98 20.53
CA GLN A 245 21.12 32.87 20.60
C GLN A 245 20.84 34.22 19.95
N LEU A 246 20.28 34.23 18.73
CA LEU A 246 19.91 35.46 18.02
C LEU A 246 18.87 36.29 18.78
N GLN A 247 17.85 35.64 19.35
CA GLN A 247 16.85 36.34 20.18
C GLN A 247 17.50 37.02 21.39
N ASN A 248 18.43 36.34 22.06
CA ASN A 248 19.18 36.91 23.19
C ASN A 248 20.07 38.09 22.76
N GLU A 249 20.75 37.98 21.62
CA GLU A 249 21.53 39.08 21.04
C GLU A 249 20.66 40.28 20.70
N ILE A 250 19.50 40.08 20.05
CA ILE A 250 18.54 41.14 19.74
C ILE A 250 18.04 41.82 21.02
N MET A 251 17.72 41.07 22.07
CA MET A 251 17.33 41.64 23.36
C MET A 251 18.45 42.45 23.99
N SER A 252 19.70 41.97 23.90
CA SER A 252 20.88 42.70 24.37
C SER A 252 21.07 44.01 23.60
N LEU A 253 20.93 43.99 22.27
CA LEU A 253 21.02 45.18 21.43
C LEU A 253 19.93 46.20 21.76
N LYS A 254 18.68 45.77 21.96
CA LYS A 254 17.58 46.65 22.40
C LYS A 254 17.86 47.30 23.76
N ARG A 255 18.46 46.56 24.68
CA ARG A 255 18.88 47.09 25.99
C ARG A 255 19.98 48.14 25.83
N ILE A 256 20.97 47.88 24.97
CA ILE A 256 22.05 48.85 24.66
C ILE A 256 21.46 50.11 24.04
N GLU A 257 20.54 49.98 23.08
CA GLU A 257 19.86 51.10 22.44
C GLU A 257 19.08 51.94 23.46
N THR A 258 18.38 51.29 24.41
CA THR A 258 17.65 51.98 25.47
C THR A 258 18.60 52.78 26.37
N VAL A 259 19.69 52.15 26.85
CA VAL A 259 20.71 52.82 27.68
C VAL A 259 21.40 53.96 26.93
N TYR A 260 21.67 53.78 25.64
CA TYR A 260 22.25 54.82 24.80
C TYR A 260 21.31 56.02 24.66
N ASN A 261 20.03 55.78 24.39
CA ASN A 261 19.03 56.85 24.27
C ASN A 261 18.81 57.59 25.61
N GLU A 262 18.81 56.86 26.74
CA GLU A 262 18.77 57.46 28.08
C GLU A 262 20.00 58.34 28.36
N LEU A 263 21.20 57.89 27.97
CA LEU A 263 22.43 58.65 28.11
C LEU A 263 22.39 59.93 27.25
N VAL A 264 21.95 59.83 25.99
CA VAL A 264 21.80 60.99 25.10
C VAL A 264 20.83 62.00 25.71
N ALA A 265 19.64 61.57 26.15
CA ALA A 265 18.66 62.45 26.78
C ALA A 265 19.21 63.10 28.07
N SER A 266 19.97 62.35 28.88
CA SER A 266 20.63 62.90 30.07
C SER A 266 21.68 63.95 29.72
N LEU A 267 22.48 63.74 28.67
CA LEU A 267 23.50 64.69 28.23
C LEU A 267 22.87 65.95 27.65
N GLU A 268 21.82 65.81 26.83
CA GLU A 268 21.06 66.95 26.30
C GLU A 268 20.44 67.80 27.43
N SER A 269 19.87 67.14 28.45
CA SER A 269 19.34 67.82 29.64
C SER A 269 20.43 68.56 30.42
N GLN A 270 21.60 67.93 30.62
CA GLN A 270 22.73 68.58 31.29
C GLN A 270 23.29 69.75 30.50
N GLN A 271 23.34 69.64 29.16
CA GLN A 271 23.77 70.72 28.30
C GLN A 271 22.86 71.95 28.46
N LEU A 272 21.54 71.76 28.40
CA LEU A 272 20.57 72.85 28.60
C LEU A 272 20.71 73.51 29.98
N LEU A 273 20.90 72.70 31.04
CA LEU A 273 21.11 73.22 32.40
C LEU A 273 22.42 74.02 32.50
N THR A 274 23.48 73.56 31.85
CA THR A 274 24.78 74.23 31.85
C THR A 274 24.72 75.53 31.07
N GLU A 275 24.05 75.56 29.92
CA GLU A 275 23.84 76.77 29.12
C GLU A 275 23.05 77.83 29.91
N ASP A 276 21.98 77.45 30.61
CA ASP A 276 21.20 78.36 31.47
C ASP A 276 22.04 78.92 32.63
N GLN A 277 22.84 78.07 33.30
CA GLN A 277 23.75 78.50 34.36
C GLN A 277 24.81 79.47 33.85
N MET A 278 25.41 79.21 32.69
CA MET A 278 26.40 80.10 32.08
C MET A 278 25.82 81.46 31.70
N VAL A 279 24.55 81.51 31.26
CA VAL A 279 23.86 82.77 30.97
C VAL A 279 23.65 83.56 32.26
N LYS A 280 23.14 82.92 33.32
CA LYS A 280 22.95 83.56 34.64
C LYS A 280 24.26 84.10 35.21
N GLU A 281 25.33 83.32 35.13
CA GLU A 281 26.65 83.71 35.62
C GLU A 281 27.24 84.89 34.81
N LYS A 282 27.03 84.94 33.49
CA LYS A 282 27.43 86.09 32.66
C LYS A 282 26.68 87.37 33.04
N VAL A 283 25.38 87.28 33.31
CA VAL A 283 24.56 88.44 33.74
C VAL A 283 25.07 88.94 35.10
N HIS A 284 25.23 88.04 36.08
CA HIS A 284 25.73 88.37 37.40
C HIS A 284 27.14 89.00 37.36
N ASN A 285 28.06 88.43 36.58
CA ASN A 285 29.41 88.98 36.42
C ASN A 285 29.41 90.37 35.76
N ARG A 286 28.48 90.63 34.83
CA ARG A 286 28.34 91.95 34.20
C ARG A 286 27.82 92.99 35.19
N GLN A 287 26.82 92.64 35.99
CA GLN A 287 26.30 93.51 37.07
C GLN A 287 27.38 93.83 38.10
N ASN A 288 28.11 92.81 38.57
CA ASN A 288 29.23 93.00 39.50
C ASN A 288 30.34 93.87 38.91
N ALA A 289 30.64 93.75 37.61
CA ALA A 289 31.61 94.60 36.95
C ALA A 289 31.15 96.07 36.92
N GLN A 290 29.87 96.33 36.64
CA GLN A 290 29.29 97.67 36.64
C GLN A 290 29.35 98.31 38.05
N LEU A 291 28.94 97.58 39.08
CA LEU A 291 29.01 98.04 40.47
C LEU A 291 30.45 98.34 40.91
N ASN A 292 31.43 97.50 40.53
CA ASN A 292 32.84 97.76 40.83
C ASN A 292 33.38 99.00 40.10
N ILE A 293 32.99 99.22 38.84
CA ILE A 293 33.37 100.43 38.09
C ILE A 293 32.80 101.68 38.76
N ALA A 294 31.54 101.63 39.18
CA ALA A 294 30.86 102.70 39.92
C ALA A 294 31.56 103.01 41.25
N ALA A 295 31.85 102.00 42.07
CA ALA A 295 32.56 102.20 43.33
C ALA A 295 33.96 102.82 43.11
N VAL A 296 34.70 102.38 42.09
CA VAL A 296 36.03 102.94 41.78
C VAL A 296 35.94 104.38 41.29
N SER A 297 34.93 104.73 40.47
CA SER A 297 34.76 106.10 39.97
C SER A 297 34.36 107.06 41.09
N GLU A 298 33.45 106.65 41.99
CA GLU A 298 33.08 107.43 43.18
C GLU A 298 34.28 107.67 44.11
N ILE A 299 35.00 106.59 44.48
CA ILE A 299 36.17 106.68 45.37
C ILE A 299 37.23 107.60 44.78
N LYS A 300 37.47 107.53 43.46
CA LYS A 300 38.47 108.36 42.79
C LYS A 300 38.11 109.85 42.88
N THR A 301 36.84 110.19 42.70
CA THR A 301 36.35 111.56 42.74
C THR A 301 36.37 112.12 44.17
N ILE A 302 35.91 111.33 45.16
CA ILE A 302 36.01 111.67 46.59
C ILE A 302 37.47 111.87 47.02
N THR A 303 38.36 110.97 46.59
CA THR A 303 39.80 111.07 46.93
C THR A 303 40.39 112.37 46.39
N LYS A 304 40.07 112.75 45.14
CA LYS A 304 40.53 114.01 44.57
C LYS A 304 39.95 115.22 45.31
N TYR A 305 38.65 115.19 45.65
CA TYR A 305 38.03 116.21 46.49
C TYR A 305 38.82 116.43 47.78
N PHE A 306 39.12 115.36 48.53
CA PHE A 306 39.89 115.48 49.77
C PHE A 306 41.32 115.98 49.54
N ILE A 307 41.99 115.58 48.45
CA ILE A 307 43.32 116.11 48.11
C ILE A 307 43.27 117.62 47.91
N PHE A 308 42.28 118.13 47.16
CA PHE A 308 42.16 119.56 46.88
C PHE A 308 41.67 120.35 48.10
N ALA A 309 40.71 119.81 48.86
CA ALA A 309 40.22 120.41 50.10
C ALA A 309 41.31 120.47 51.18
N LEU A 310 42.12 119.42 51.33
CA LEU A 310 43.27 119.43 52.26
C LEU A 310 44.35 120.40 51.80
N LYS A 311 44.61 120.55 50.49
CA LYS A 311 45.53 121.57 49.98
C LYS A 311 45.02 122.98 50.31
N ALA A 312 43.73 123.25 50.10
CA ALA A 312 43.11 124.53 50.45
C ALA A 312 43.17 124.79 51.96
N LEU A 313 42.89 123.78 52.79
CA LEU A 313 42.99 123.85 54.25
C LEU A 313 44.44 124.08 54.70
N ASN A 314 45.41 123.43 54.07
CA ASN A 314 46.82 123.61 54.39
C ASN A 314 47.31 125.02 54.03
N SER A 315 46.79 125.62 52.94
CA SER A 315 47.02 127.03 52.64
C SER A 315 46.50 127.92 53.78
N HIS A 316 45.30 127.66 54.31
CA HIS A 316 44.79 128.38 55.49
C HIS A 316 45.63 128.15 56.74
N ALA A 317 46.05 126.92 57.02
CA ALA A 317 46.92 126.61 58.15
C ALA A 317 48.26 127.36 58.04
N THR A 318 48.87 127.37 56.85
CA THR A 318 50.10 128.13 56.58
C THR A 318 49.90 129.63 56.83
N ILE A 319 48.78 130.19 56.39
CA ILE A 319 48.42 131.59 56.64
C ILE A 319 48.29 131.86 58.16
N ILE A 320 47.61 130.98 58.89
CA ILE A 320 47.42 131.10 60.35
C ILE A 320 48.75 130.98 61.10
N GLU A 321 49.62 130.03 60.73
CA GLU A 321 50.96 129.90 61.29
C GLU A 321 51.81 131.16 61.02
N THR A 322 51.71 131.74 59.82
CA THR A 322 52.41 132.98 59.46
C THR A 322 51.89 134.16 60.29
N LEU A 323 50.59 134.22 60.57
CA LEU A 323 49.96 135.24 61.45
C LEU A 323 50.37 135.08 62.91
N LEU A 324 50.46 133.85 63.41
CA LEU A 324 50.85 133.55 64.80
C LEU A 324 52.38 133.67 65.04
N GLY A 325 53.20 133.49 64.00
CA GLY A 325 54.66 133.53 64.05
C GLY A 325 55.31 134.91 64.22
N GLY A 326 54.52 135.98 64.31
CA GLY A 326 55.01 137.31 64.72
C GLY A 326 55.89 138.06 63.71
N SER A 327 56.09 137.56 62.50
CA SER A 327 56.92 138.20 61.47
C SER A 327 56.20 138.35 60.11
N ASN A 328 55.53 139.50 59.92
CA ASN A 328 55.35 140.26 58.66
C ASN A 328 53.98 140.93 58.55
N LYS A 329 54.00 142.16 57.99
CA LYS A 329 52.83 143.04 57.76
C LYS A 329 52.08 142.77 56.45
N TYR A 330 52.39 141.69 55.73
CA TYR A 330 51.75 141.38 54.45
C TYR A 330 51.28 139.92 54.42
N LEU A 331 49.96 139.75 54.36
CA LEU A 331 49.30 138.46 54.20
C LEU A 331 49.23 138.15 52.69
N TRP A 332 49.90 137.10 52.24
CA TRP A 332 49.79 136.63 50.85
C TRP A 332 49.03 135.30 50.83
N LEU A 333 47.91 135.25 50.12
CA LEU A 333 47.22 134.00 49.83
C LEU A 333 47.98 133.31 48.69
N PRO A 334 48.31 132.02 48.79
CA PRO A 334 48.85 131.28 47.66
C PRO A 334 47.92 131.38 46.45
N ASP A 335 48.46 131.71 45.28
CA ASP A 335 47.69 131.86 44.02
C ASP A 335 46.84 130.61 43.69
N ASP A 336 47.29 129.44 44.14
CA ASP A 336 46.60 128.16 43.94
C ASP A 336 45.43 127.92 44.92
N HIS A 337 45.19 128.79 45.93
CA HIS A 337 44.15 128.55 46.93
C HIS A 337 42.74 128.55 46.32
N ASN A 338 42.39 129.60 45.57
CA ASN A 338 41.09 129.70 44.91
C ASN A 338 40.90 128.59 43.89
N LYS A 339 41.99 128.23 43.18
CA LYS A 339 41.98 127.10 42.25
C LYS A 339 41.72 125.78 42.95
N ASN A 340 42.36 125.49 44.08
CA ASN A 340 42.12 124.26 44.84
C ASN A 340 40.71 124.20 45.45
N MET A 341 40.15 125.33 45.88
CA MET A 341 38.74 125.39 46.34
C MET A 341 37.77 125.11 45.19
N GLN A 342 38.03 125.68 44.01
CA GLN A 342 37.20 125.47 42.83
C GLN A 342 37.34 124.04 42.28
N ASP A 343 38.56 123.50 42.20
CA ASP A 343 38.81 122.11 41.83
C ASP A 343 38.12 121.15 42.82
N ALA A 344 38.12 121.45 44.13
CA ALA A 344 37.37 120.67 45.12
C ALA A 344 35.85 120.75 44.87
N ALA A 345 35.30 121.93 44.63
CA ALA A 345 33.89 122.10 44.31
C ALA A 345 33.49 121.33 43.03
N ASP A 346 34.33 121.37 41.99
CA ASP A 346 34.12 120.65 40.74
C ASP A 346 34.20 119.13 40.91
N GLN A 347 35.10 118.62 41.77
CA GLN A 347 35.11 117.19 42.12
C GLN A 347 33.85 116.80 42.90
N LEU A 348 33.35 117.65 43.80
CA LEU A 348 32.12 117.36 44.54
C LEU A 348 30.91 117.33 43.60
N ALA A 349 30.82 118.27 42.66
CA ALA A 349 29.81 118.26 41.61
C ALA A 349 29.92 116.99 40.74
N GLY A 350 31.13 116.64 40.31
CA GLY A 350 31.37 115.41 39.56
C GLY A 350 31.02 114.13 40.32
N PHE A 351 31.11 114.13 41.65
CA PHE A 351 30.64 113.00 42.48
C PHE A 351 29.11 112.90 42.45
N VAL A 352 28.41 114.04 42.56
CA VAL A 352 26.95 114.09 42.48
C VAL A 352 26.47 113.63 41.09
N ASP A 353 27.15 114.05 40.02
CA ASP A 353 26.82 113.63 38.66
C ASP A 353 27.03 112.12 38.46
N ILE A 354 28.15 111.56 38.95
CA ILE A 354 28.42 110.11 38.90
C ILE A 354 27.34 109.35 39.68
N ARG A 355 26.98 109.82 40.86
CA ARG A 355 25.99 109.17 41.72
C ARG A 355 24.59 109.21 41.12
N THR A 356 24.19 110.35 40.56
CA THR A 356 22.90 110.49 39.88
C THR A 356 22.85 109.61 38.63
N ALA A 357 23.93 109.51 37.86
CA ALA A 357 24.01 108.61 36.71
C ALA A 357 23.93 107.12 37.10
N ILE A 358 24.49 106.74 38.26
CA ILE A 358 24.37 105.38 38.82
C ILE A 358 22.91 105.13 39.26
N ASP A 359 22.30 106.07 39.96
CA ASP A 359 20.92 105.96 40.44
C ASP A 359 19.89 105.99 39.29
N ASP A 360 20.19 106.63 38.15
CA ASP A 360 19.32 106.65 36.95
C ASP A 360 19.45 105.37 36.09
N GLU A 361 20.60 104.68 36.11
CA GLU A 361 20.85 103.44 35.35
C GLU A 361 20.51 102.17 36.15
N TYR A 362 20.41 102.29 37.48
CA TYR A 362 20.12 101.19 38.40
C TYR A 362 18.82 101.49 39.15
N ASP A 363 17.73 100.80 38.77
CA ASP A 363 16.48 100.73 39.54
C ASP A 363 16.56 99.45 40.39
N PRO A 364 17.11 99.50 41.62
CA PRO A 364 17.24 98.30 42.44
C PRO A 364 15.86 97.81 42.86
N ASP A 365 15.55 96.57 42.52
CA ASP A 365 14.47 95.85 43.17
C ASP A 365 14.80 95.77 44.67
N PRO A 366 14.01 96.37 45.58
CA PRO A 366 14.38 96.47 47.00
C PRO A 366 14.62 95.12 47.66
N GLU A 367 13.99 94.05 47.16
CA GLU A 367 14.18 92.68 47.64
C GLU A 367 15.57 92.11 47.32
N GLU A 368 16.17 92.46 46.18
CA GLU A 368 17.49 91.97 45.75
C GLU A 368 18.65 92.69 46.48
N TYR A 369 18.42 93.94 46.91
CA TYR A 369 19.41 94.75 47.64
C TYR A 369 19.57 94.29 49.11
N GLU A 370 18.49 93.86 49.76
CA GLU A 370 18.56 93.30 51.12
C GLU A 370 19.22 91.91 51.15
N GLU A 371 18.94 91.06 50.15
CA GLU A 371 19.53 89.72 50.06
C GLU A 371 21.05 89.80 49.80
N THR A 372 21.48 90.69 48.92
CA THR A 372 22.91 90.92 48.64
C THR A 372 23.65 91.58 49.80
N LEU A 373 23.05 92.49 50.56
CA LEU A 373 23.65 93.08 51.76
C LEU A 373 23.82 92.05 52.88
N GLU A 374 22.84 91.15 53.09
CA GLU A 374 22.97 90.05 54.05
C GLU A 374 24.08 89.07 53.65
N GLU A 375 24.19 88.74 52.37
CA GLU A 375 25.24 87.86 51.86
C GLU A 375 26.63 88.51 51.99
N VAL A 376 26.74 89.81 51.69
CA VAL A 376 27.99 90.56 51.87
C VAL A 376 28.34 90.69 53.35
N ASP A 377 27.40 90.98 54.25
CA ASP A 377 27.67 91.02 55.70
C ASP A 377 28.11 89.64 56.23
N LYS A 378 27.44 88.55 55.82
CA LYS A 378 27.88 87.18 56.14
C LYS A 378 29.28 86.89 55.59
N ALA A 379 29.58 87.28 54.36
CA ALA A 379 30.90 87.07 53.76
C ALA A 379 32.00 87.89 54.46
N VAL A 380 31.71 89.14 54.83
CA VAL A 380 32.61 90.02 55.59
C VAL A 380 32.83 89.48 57.00
N GLN A 381 31.79 89.02 57.69
CA GLN A 381 31.89 88.36 59.00
C GLN A 381 32.76 87.10 58.93
N VAL A 382 32.58 86.26 57.91
CA VAL A 382 33.40 85.06 57.68
C VAL A 382 34.85 85.43 57.36
N PHE A 383 35.07 86.47 56.55
CA PHE A 383 36.41 86.96 56.22
C PHE A 383 37.12 87.53 57.44
N LEU A 384 36.48 88.40 58.21
CA LEU A 384 37.01 88.96 59.46
C LEU A 384 37.27 87.87 60.50
N GLY A 385 36.37 86.89 60.62
CA GLY A 385 36.57 85.71 61.47
C GLY A 385 37.77 84.86 61.03
N LYS A 386 37.99 84.68 59.72
CA LYS A 386 39.18 84.00 59.18
C LYS A 386 40.46 84.84 59.36
N LEU A 387 40.36 86.17 59.31
CA LEU A 387 41.49 87.09 59.49
C LEU A 387 41.95 87.13 60.96
N GLN A 388 41.01 87.20 61.91
CA GLN A 388 41.30 87.14 63.35
C GLN A 388 41.98 85.83 63.77
N ARG A 389 41.66 84.72 63.11
CA ARG A 389 42.32 83.41 63.33
C ARG A 389 43.77 83.35 62.83
N LYS A 390 44.27 84.39 62.15
CA LYS A 390 45.67 84.50 61.68
C LYS A 390 46.31 85.77 62.26
N PRO A 391 46.90 85.70 63.47
CA PRO A 391 47.40 86.86 64.21
C PRO A 391 48.38 87.72 63.41
N ASP A 392 49.27 87.10 62.64
CA ASP A 392 50.28 87.81 61.84
C ASP A 392 49.66 88.65 60.71
N ARG A 393 48.59 88.13 60.07
CA ARG A 393 47.87 88.86 59.02
C ARG A 393 46.93 89.90 59.59
N TRP A 394 46.32 89.62 60.74
CA TRP A 394 45.52 90.60 61.48
C TRP A 394 46.38 91.78 61.94
N ALA A 395 47.56 91.53 62.50
CA ALA A 395 48.50 92.57 62.91
C ALA A 395 48.97 93.42 61.71
N SER A 396 49.23 92.80 60.55
CA SER A 396 49.62 93.51 59.33
C SER A 396 48.46 94.31 58.71
N PHE A 397 47.23 93.78 58.76
CA PHE A 397 46.01 94.49 58.35
C PHE A 397 45.77 95.70 59.27
N MET A 398 45.75 95.50 60.58
CA MET A 398 45.60 96.57 61.56
C MET A 398 46.74 97.59 61.47
N ALA A 399 47.97 97.18 61.19
CA ALA A 399 49.10 98.11 61.00
C ALA A 399 48.95 99.00 59.75
N LYS A 400 48.28 98.51 58.69
CA LYS A 400 47.98 99.31 57.50
C LYS A 400 46.78 100.25 57.68
N PHE A 401 45.85 99.90 58.56
CA PHE A 401 44.61 100.65 58.80
C PHE A 401 44.57 101.40 60.15
N SER A 402 45.63 101.34 60.96
CA SER A 402 45.75 102.15 62.18
C SER A 402 46.11 103.60 61.84
N PRO A 403 45.33 104.59 62.28
CA PRO A 403 45.59 106.00 62.03
C PRO A 403 46.71 106.48 62.95
N GLY A 404 47.97 106.26 62.55
CA GLY A 404 49.10 106.70 63.37
C GLY A 404 50.44 106.11 62.99
N LYS A 405 50.90 106.36 61.74
CA LYS A 405 52.33 106.51 61.35
C LYS A 405 52.43 106.70 59.84
N LEU A 406 52.20 107.93 59.38
CA LEU A 406 52.78 108.41 58.13
C LEU A 406 54.24 108.80 58.41
N GLN A 407 55.18 107.86 58.25
CA GLN A 407 56.59 108.18 58.06
C GLN A 407 57.25 107.15 57.14
N GLY A 408 57.90 107.67 56.10
CA GLY A 408 58.99 106.99 55.39
C GLY A 408 58.55 106.10 54.25
N GLY A 409 58.62 106.62 53.03
CA GLY A 409 58.35 105.85 51.82
C GLY A 409 59.24 104.63 51.65
N THR A 410 58.69 103.61 51.01
CA THR A 410 59.45 102.72 50.13
C THR A 410 58.52 102.14 49.09
N ARG A 411 58.99 102.22 47.85
CA ARG A 411 58.34 101.84 46.60
C ARG A 411 57.88 100.38 46.64
N PHE A 412 56.66 100.13 46.18
CA PHE A 412 56.31 98.83 45.61
C PHE A 412 56.18 98.97 44.09
N CYS A 413 56.83 98.02 43.45
CA CYS A 413 57.07 97.90 42.02
C CYS A 413 55.78 97.87 41.21
N ALA A 414 55.79 98.62 40.10
CA ALA A 414 55.06 98.23 38.92
C ALA A 414 55.70 96.94 38.38
N ALA A 415 55.03 95.81 38.57
CA ALA A 415 55.16 94.68 37.67
C ALA A 415 54.06 94.87 36.61
N SER A 416 54.47 95.36 35.44
CA SER A 416 53.64 95.34 34.24
C SER A 416 53.51 93.89 33.74
N LEU A 417 52.27 93.53 33.40
CA LEU A 417 51.95 92.63 32.30
C LEU A 417 52.52 93.17 30.98
#